data_AF-H1DHN2-F1
#
_entry.id   AF-H1DHN2-F1
#
_cell.length_a   1.000
_cell.length_b   1.000
_cell.length_c   1.000
_cell.angle_alpha   90.00
_cell.angle_beta   90.00
_cell.angle_gamma   90.00
#
_symmetry.space_group_name_H-M   'P 1'
#
loop_
_entity.id
_entity.type
_entity.pdbx_description
1 polymer ?
#
loop_
_entity_poly.entity_id
_entity_poly.type
_entity_poly.pdbx_seq_one_letter_code
_entity_poly.pdbx_strand_id
1 'polypeptide(L)' 'MRPKEKTPIQLFVSKQVKTLREERGLTQEQFAENINRSRVFFANRENPHCAMSFNLEMINTIAKTFNVSPKYFMPDEGL' A
#
# COMPACT_ATOMS: atom_id res chain seq x y z
N MET A 1 -18.91 12.40 -9.88
CA MET A 1 -17.48 12.78 -9.87
C MET A 1 -16.69 11.54 -10.27
N ARG A 2 -15.93 11.54 -11.37
CA ARG A 2 -15.06 10.38 -11.67
C ARG A 2 -14.10 10.21 -10.48
N PRO A 3 -13.84 8.99 -9.98
CA PRO A 3 -12.77 8.79 -9.01
C PRO A 3 -11.50 9.39 -9.62
N LYS A 4 -10.87 10.36 -8.95
CA LYS A 4 -9.58 10.90 -9.40
C LYS A 4 -8.61 9.73 -9.45
N GLU A 5 -7.99 9.50 -10.60
CA GLU A 5 -6.95 8.49 -10.75
C GLU A 5 -5.81 8.74 -9.75
N LYS A 6 -5.12 7.68 -9.34
CA LYS A 6 -3.98 7.80 -8.44
C LYS A 6 -2.87 8.61 -9.11
N THR A 7 -2.22 9.49 -8.34
CA THR A 7 -1.03 10.21 -8.80
C THR A 7 0.17 9.26 -8.98
N PRO A 8 1.24 9.65 -9.69
CA PRO A 8 2.43 8.82 -9.86
C PRO A 8 3.02 8.31 -8.54
N ILE A 9 3.16 9.20 -7.54
CA ILE A 9 3.63 8.81 -6.20
C ILE A 9 2.68 7.84 -5.49
N GLN A 10 1.36 7.98 -5.66
CA GLN A 10 0.39 7.05 -5.06
C GLN A 10 0.44 5.66 -5.71
N LEU A 11 0.68 5.60 -7.02
CA LEU A 11 0.89 4.34 -7.74
C LEU A 11 2.21 3.68 -7.32
N PHE A 12 3.27 4.46 -7.13
CA PHE A 12 4.55 3.96 -6.62
C PHE A 12 4.38 3.33 -5.24
N VAL A 13 3.78 4.06 -4.29
CA VAL A 13 3.51 3.57 -2.93
C VAL A 13 2.63 2.31 -2.97
N SER A 14 1.59 2.29 -3.80
CA SER A 14 0.70 1.14 -3.99
C SER A 14 1.47 -0.11 -4.45
N LYS A 15 2.38 0.06 -5.42
CA LYS A 15 3.25 -1.00 -5.92
C LYS A 15 4.20 -1.50 -4.84
N GLN A 16 4.84 -0.61 -4.07
CA GLN A 16 5.77 -1.01 -3.00
C GLN A 16 5.06 -1.81 -1.90
N VAL A 17 3.84 -1.42 -1.51
CA VAL A 17 3.05 -2.20 -0.54
C VAL A 17 2.71 -3.59 -1.09
N LYS A 18 2.28 -3.65 -2.36
CA LYS A 18 2.00 -4.93 -3.03
C LYS A 18 3.25 -5.82 -3.11
N THR A 19 4.40 -5.26 -3.47
CA THR A 19 5.68 -5.96 -3.54
C THR A 19 6.06 -6.53 -2.18
N LEU A 20 6.02 -5.72 -1.11
CA LEU A 20 6.29 -6.21 0.24
C LEU A 20 5.38 -7.37 0.62
N ARG A 21 4.08 -7.28 0.31
CA ARG A 21 3.12 -8.35 0.60
C ARG A 21 3.48 -9.65 -0.13
N GLU A 22 3.82 -9.54 -1.42
CA GLU A 22 4.17 -10.69 -2.27
C GLU A 22 5.50 -11.33 -1.87
N GLU A 23 6.51 -10.53 -1.50
CA GLU A 23 7.80 -11.00 -0.96
C GLU A 23 7.64 -11.77 0.35
N ARG A 24 6.63 -11.43 1.16
CA ARG A 24 6.28 -12.18 2.37
C ARG A 24 5.41 -13.41 2.11
N GLY A 25 5.05 -13.67 0.85
CA GLY A 25 4.18 -14.78 0.46
C GLY A 25 2.75 -14.67 0.98
N LEU A 26 2.28 -13.45 1.27
CA LEU A 26 0.98 -13.22 1.91
C LEU A 26 -0.11 -12.91 0.88
N THR A 27 -1.29 -13.48 1.08
CA THR A 27 -2.49 -13.02 0.39
C THR A 27 -2.92 -11.64 0.90
N GLN A 28 -3.79 -10.94 0.16
CA GLN A 28 -4.37 -9.68 0.64
C GLN A 28 -5.15 -9.83 1.94
N GLU A 29 -5.75 -11.00 2.18
CA GLU A 29 -6.47 -11.29 3.43
C GLU A 29 -5.51 -11.43 4.60
N GLN A 30 -4.49 -12.29 4.47
CA GLN A 30 -3.48 -12.48 5.51
C GLN A 30 -2.72 -11.18 5.82
N PHE A 31 -2.38 -10.40 4.80
CA PHE A 31 -1.74 -9.10 4.99
C PHE A 31 -2.63 -8.13 5.76
N ALA A 32 -3.94 -8.16 5.50
CA ALA A 32 -4.90 -7.31 6.18
C ALA A 32 -5.13 -7.71 7.64
N GLU A 33 -5.16 -9.01 7.92
CA GLU A 33 -5.27 -9.56 9.28
C GLU A 33 -4.11 -9.09 10.18
N ASN A 34 -2.87 -9.10 9.66
CA ASN A 34 -1.69 -8.59 10.37
C ASN A 34 -1.80 -7.11 10.77
N ILE A 35 -2.64 -6.32 10.10
CA ILE A 35 -2.81 -4.87 10.31
C ILE A 35 -4.22 -4.54 10.86
N ASN A 36 -5.02 -5.55 11.21
CA ASN A 36 -6.40 -5.40 11.67
C ASN A 36 -7.24 -4.53 10.70
N ARG A 37 -7.23 -4.93 9.43
CA ARG A 37 -7.96 -4.31 8.32
C ARG A 37 -8.69 -5.37 7.50
N SER A 38 -9.64 -4.93 6.67
CA SER A 38 -10.34 -5.82 5.76
C SER A 38 -9.51 -6.12 4.51
N ARG A 39 -9.69 -7.31 3.92
CA ARG A 39 -9.11 -7.64 2.61
C ARG A 39 -9.43 -6.57 1.54
N VAL A 40 -10.67 -6.07 1.52
CA VAL A 40 -11.13 -5.03 0.57
C VAL A 40 -10.32 -3.74 0.68
N PHE A 41 -9.85 -3.40 1.89
CA PHE A 41 -9.00 -2.22 2.11
C PHE A 41 -7.75 -2.26 1.23
N PHE A 42 -7.08 -3.42 1.15
CA PHE A 42 -5.90 -3.63 0.33
C PHE A 42 -6.25 -3.86 -1.12
N ALA A 43 -7.32 -4.61 -1.42
CA ALA A 43 -7.77 -4.82 -2.80
C ALA A 43 -8.00 -3.49 -3.54
N ASN A 44 -8.64 -2.52 -2.88
CA ASN A 44 -8.86 -1.19 -3.47
C ASN A 44 -7.58 -0.36 -3.58
N ARG A 45 -6.65 -0.48 -2.61
CA ARG A 45 -5.43 0.36 -2.60
C ARG A 45 -4.33 -0.16 -3.51
N GLU A 46 -4.22 -1.47 -3.66
CA GLU A 46 -3.31 -2.13 -4.59
C GLU A 46 -3.83 -2.11 -6.04
N ASN A 47 -5.13 -1.85 -6.24
CA ASN A 47 -5.69 -1.70 -7.59
C ASN A 47 -5.29 -0.35 -8.20
N PRO A 48 -4.54 -0.32 -9.32
CA PRO A 48 -4.14 0.93 -9.99
C PRO A 48 -5.34 1.72 -10.54
N HIS A 49 -6.45 1.07 -10.85
CA HIS A 49 -7.67 1.69 -11.38
C HIS A 49 -8.63 2.20 -10.30
N CYS A 50 -8.27 2.07 -9.02
CA CYS A 50 -9.05 2.59 -7.91
C CYS A 50 -8.39 3.83 -7.32
N ALA A 51 -9.16 4.89 -7.08
CA ALA A 51 -8.68 6.15 -6.52
C ALA A 51 -8.19 6.07 -5.06
N MET A 52 -8.54 5.01 -4.33
CA MET A 52 -8.20 4.88 -2.92
C MET A 52 -6.70 4.65 -2.75
N SER A 53 -5.99 5.58 -2.11
CA SER A 53 -4.54 5.49 -1.85
C SER A 53 -4.24 5.20 -0.37
N PHE A 54 -2.98 4.86 -0.10
CA PHE A 54 -2.44 4.80 1.26
C PHE A 54 -2.09 6.21 1.74
N ASN A 55 -2.42 6.51 3.00
CA ASN A 55 -1.94 7.72 3.66
C ASN A 55 -0.67 7.39 4.49
N LEU A 56 0.02 8.43 4.96
CA LEU A 56 1.28 8.28 5.70
C LEU A 56 1.13 7.44 6.98
N GLU A 57 0.02 7.60 7.70
CA GLU A 57 -0.28 6.80 8.90
C GLU A 57 -0.36 5.30 8.59
N MET A 58 -1.02 4.93 7.48
CA MET A 58 -1.10 3.54 7.06
C MET A 58 0.26 3.01 6.60
N ILE A 59 1.05 3.82 5.89
CA ILE A 59 2.43 3.44 5.51
C ILE A 59 3.29 3.19 6.75
N ASN A 60 3.22 4.06 7.75
CA ASN A 60 3.92 3.86 9.02
C ASN A 60 3.44 2.62 9.77
N THR A 61 2.13 2.33 9.71
CA THR A 61 1.55 1.13 10.33
C THR A 61 2.10 -0.13 9.66
N ILE A 62 2.07 -0.20 8.32
CA ILE A 62 2.65 -1.31 7.55
C ILE A 62 4.15 -1.45 7.85
N ALA A 63 4.89 -0.34 7.87
CA ALA A 63 6.31 -0.32 8.19
C ALA A 63 6.62 -0.96 9.55
N LYS A 64 5.87 -0.59 10.59
CA LYS A 64 6.00 -1.17 11.93
C LYS A 64 5.63 -2.64 11.97
N THR A 65 4.48 -3.03 11.41
CA THR A 65 4.00 -4.42 11.41
C THR A 65 4.98 -5.38 10.75
N PHE A 66 5.58 -4.96 9.64
CA PHE A 66 6.48 -5.82 8.87
C PHE A 66 7.97 -5.56 9.15
N ASN A 67 8.29 -4.70 10.11
CA ASN A 67 9.65 -4.33 10.50
C ASN A 67 10.51 -3.87 9.31
N VAL A 68 9.96 -2.96 8.50
CA VAL A 68 10.65 -2.31 7.37
C VAL A 68 10.71 -0.81 7.57
N SER A 69 11.66 -0.14 6.92
CA SER A 69 11.73 1.32 6.96
C SER A 69 10.54 1.93 6.20
N PRO A 70 9.87 2.99 6.70
CA PRO A 70 8.83 3.68 5.94
C PRO A 70 9.34 4.29 4.63
N LYS A 71 10.66 4.55 4.53
CA LYS A 71 11.30 4.98 3.27
C LYS A 71 11.17 3.93 2.15
N TYR A 72 11.01 2.65 2.50
CA TYR A 72 10.81 1.57 1.53
C TYR A 72 9.64 1.83 0.57
N PHE A 73 8.63 2.58 1.03
CA PHE A 73 7.44 2.88 0.24
C PHE A 73 7.54 4.18 -0.55
N MET A 74 8.66 4.91 -0.46
CA MET A 74 8.85 6.22 -1.08
C MET A 74 9.89 6.14 -2.21
N PRO A 75 9.74 6.94 -3.27
CA PRO A 75 10.77 7.04 -4.29
C PRO A 75 11.96 7.85 -3.76
N ASP A 76 13.15 7.60 -4.31
CA ASP A 76 14.36 8.34 -3.96
C ASP A 76 14.31 9.79 -4.49
N GLU A 77 13.64 10.00 -5.63
CA GLU A 77 13.44 11.29 -6.29
C GLU A 77 11.95 11.60 -6.47
N GLY A 78 11.61 12.88 -6.68
CA GLY A 78 10.24 13.31 -6.97
C GLY A 78 9.70 12.70 -8.27
N LEU A 79 8.40 12.33 -8.27
CA LEU A 79 7.68 11.72 -9.40
C LEU A 79 6.59 12.64 -9.95
#